data_AF-A4SAU5-F1
#
_entry.id   AF-A4SAU5-F1
#
_cell.length_a   1.000
_cell.length_b   1.000
_cell.length_c   1.000
_cell.angle_alpha   90.00
_cell.angle_beta   90.00
_cell.angle_gamma   90.00
#
_symmetry.space_group_name_H-M   'P 1'
#
loop_
_entity.id
_entity.type
_entity.pdbx_description
1 polymer ?
#
loop_
_entity_poly.entity_id
_entity_poly.type
_entity_poly.pdbx_seq_one_letter_code
_entity_poly.pdbx_strand_id
1 'polypeptide(L)'
;MARAQSEAVITPQDACYLRVCLKLKAYDALAASDGILAAPAMDVAPALDATDFLLRCYYGGRALLALRRYPEAARWFQDALSAPATALSAIAVAAYKKYALATLLADAVADASTFSSPAKKYSTSRECDAYASLLAAAKKRDAAKELADVVERHEATYELDGNAGLVALVRDRAVAAKARSLAKTYSTLRLGDFASAIGFSDVEAAERVLYGMIVRGEIAARIDGVDGVVRFSEGDESSATIEDIAEALKRGLRAVSVLDARVREESDALSRHKKFASHALTEERRAAALAHVETES
;
A
#
# COMPACT_ATOMS: atom_id res chain seq x y z
N MET A 1 8.72 2.75 38.75
CA MET A 1 8.39 1.54 37.98
C MET A 1 7.81 1.97 36.64
N ALA A 2 8.67 2.16 35.65
CA ALA A 2 8.21 2.34 34.27
C ALA A 2 7.58 1.00 33.85
N ARG A 3 6.30 1.00 33.48
CA ARG A 3 5.72 -0.14 32.77
C ARG A 3 6.64 -0.37 31.57
N ALA A 4 7.31 -1.52 31.52
CA ALA A 4 7.85 -2.02 30.28
C ALA A 4 6.71 -1.89 29.27
N GLN A 5 6.93 -1.11 28.20
CA GLN A 5 6.00 -1.12 27.08
C GLN A 5 5.93 -2.59 26.68
N SER A 6 4.79 -3.23 26.94
CA SER A 6 4.55 -4.60 26.50
C SER A 6 4.86 -4.61 25.01
N GLU A 7 5.91 -5.31 24.61
CA GLU A 7 6.23 -5.48 23.20
C GLU A 7 4.96 -5.98 22.50
N ALA A 8 4.62 -5.35 21.38
CA ALA A 8 3.43 -5.73 20.63
C ALA A 8 3.69 -7.12 20.04
N VAL A 9 3.08 -8.14 20.64
CA VAL A 9 3.16 -9.52 20.16
C VAL A 9 1.94 -9.81 19.29
N ILE A 10 2.16 -10.46 18.16
CA ILE A 10 1.10 -10.91 17.26
C ILE A 10 0.35 -12.06 17.91
N THR A 11 -0.97 -11.91 18.09
CA THR A 11 -1.81 -12.94 18.71
C THR A 11 -2.93 -13.42 17.78
N PRO A 12 -3.40 -14.68 17.92
CA PRO A 12 -4.59 -15.15 17.19
C PRO A 12 -5.85 -14.31 17.47
N GLN A 13 -5.94 -13.70 18.65
CA GLN A 13 -7.04 -12.85 19.07
C GLN A 13 -7.15 -11.59 18.21
N ASP A 14 -6.04 -11.08 17.65
CA ASP A 14 -6.02 -9.92 16.77
C ASP A 14 -6.95 -10.15 15.55
N ALA A 15 -6.83 -11.32 14.90
CA ALA A 15 -7.63 -11.67 13.75
C ALA A 15 -9.13 -11.78 14.12
N CYS A 16 -9.42 -12.35 15.30
CA CYS A 16 -10.79 -12.49 15.79
C CYS A 16 -11.43 -11.13 16.08
N TYR A 17 -10.72 -10.24 16.76
CA TYR A 17 -11.16 -8.88 17.06
C TYR A 17 -11.48 -8.10 15.79
N LEU A 18 -10.53 -8.04 14.86
CA LEU A 18 -10.69 -7.31 13.59
C LEU A 18 -11.87 -7.85 12.77
N ARG A 19 -12.07 -9.17 12.75
CA ARG A 19 -13.21 -9.81 12.09
C ARG A 19 -14.55 -9.38 12.70
N VAL A 20 -14.65 -9.34 14.03
CA VAL A 20 -15.88 -8.93 14.73
C VAL A 20 -16.18 -7.46 14.45
N CYS A 21 -15.19 -6.58 14.58
CA CYS A 21 -15.37 -5.15 14.30
C CYS A 21 -15.82 -4.88 12.87
N LEU A 22 -15.24 -5.58 11.88
CA LEU A 22 -15.65 -5.49 10.47
C LEU A 22 -17.09 -5.98 10.23
N LYS A 23 -17.49 -7.08 10.88
CA LYS A 23 -18.87 -7.60 10.77
C LYS A 23 -19.89 -6.64 11.36
N LEU A 24 -19.56 -6.02 12.49
CA LEU A 24 -20.41 -5.04 13.17
C LEU A 24 -20.33 -3.64 12.55
N LYS A 25 -19.46 -3.42 11.56
CA LYS A 25 -19.17 -2.11 10.97
C LYS A 25 -18.78 -1.06 12.04
N ALA A 26 -18.10 -1.51 13.11
CA ALA A 26 -17.66 -0.67 14.21
C ALA A 26 -16.35 0.05 13.85
N TYR A 27 -16.43 1.02 12.95
CA TYR A 27 -15.25 1.73 12.42
C TYR A 27 -14.56 2.59 13.48
N ASP A 28 -15.31 3.13 14.45
CA ASP A 28 -14.73 3.92 15.55
C ASP A 28 -13.82 3.06 16.44
N ALA A 29 -14.25 1.82 16.72
CA ALA A 29 -13.44 0.85 17.47
C ALA A 29 -12.19 0.41 16.68
N LEU A 30 -12.27 0.36 15.35
CA LEU A 30 -11.11 0.11 14.49
C LEU A 30 -10.15 1.29 14.49
N ALA A 31 -10.66 2.52 14.38
CA ALA A 31 -9.84 3.73 14.43
C ALA A 31 -9.11 3.89 15.78
N ALA A 32 -9.75 3.48 16.88
CA ALA A 32 -9.14 3.48 18.21
C ALA A 32 -8.14 2.32 18.44
N SER A 33 -8.04 1.34 17.52
CA SER A 33 -7.22 0.14 17.68
C SER A 33 -5.82 0.25 17.08
N ASP A 34 -5.18 1.42 17.22
CA ASP A 34 -3.81 1.65 16.74
C ASP A 34 -2.77 0.73 17.39
N GLY A 35 -3.04 0.20 18.59
CA GLY A 35 -2.20 -0.83 19.21
C GLY A 35 -2.12 -2.15 18.43
N ILE A 36 -3.08 -2.44 17.55
CA ILE A 36 -3.07 -3.61 16.66
C ILE A 36 -2.69 -3.19 15.23
N LEU A 37 -3.24 -2.09 14.73
CA LEU A 37 -3.12 -1.68 13.32
C LEU A 37 -1.85 -0.88 13.01
N ALA A 38 -1.31 -0.13 13.97
CA ALA A 38 -0.19 0.78 13.77
C ALA A 38 1.09 0.35 14.51
N ALA A 39 0.98 -0.46 15.56
CA ALA A 39 2.14 -0.95 16.30
C ALA A 39 2.93 -1.99 15.48
N PRO A 40 4.24 -1.79 15.24
CA PRO A 40 5.08 -2.80 14.62
C PRO A 40 5.24 -3.97 15.60
N ALA A 41 4.57 -5.08 15.30
CA ALA A 41 4.68 -6.31 16.06
C ALA A 41 5.70 -7.23 15.38
N MET A 42 6.82 -7.48 16.05
CA MET A 42 7.94 -8.26 15.49
C MET A 42 7.96 -9.69 16.01
N ASP A 43 7.36 -9.92 17.17
CA ASP A 43 7.24 -11.23 17.80
C ASP A 43 5.86 -11.85 17.60
N VAL A 44 5.84 -13.17 17.52
CA VAL A 44 4.62 -13.97 17.38
C VAL A 44 4.36 -14.76 18.65
N ALA A 45 3.10 -14.84 19.06
CA ALA A 45 2.71 -15.70 20.16
C ALA A 45 3.00 -17.18 19.80
N PRO A 46 3.45 -18.03 20.74
CA PRO A 46 3.82 -19.42 20.46
C PRO A 46 2.66 -20.29 19.96
N ALA A 47 1.41 -19.86 20.15
CA ALA A 47 0.21 -20.56 19.68
C ALA A 47 -0.32 -20.04 18.34
N LEU A 48 0.40 -19.14 17.64
CA LEU A 48 -0.03 -18.56 16.37
C LEU A 48 0.17 -19.55 15.22
N ASP A 49 -0.90 -19.89 14.50
CA ASP A 49 -0.82 -20.65 13.25
C ASP A 49 -0.58 -19.72 12.04
N ALA A 50 -0.06 -20.27 10.95
CA ALA A 50 0.08 -19.57 9.68
C ALA A 50 -1.26 -19.01 9.18
N THR A 51 -2.36 -19.73 9.42
CA THR A 51 -3.71 -19.27 9.08
C THR A 51 -4.09 -18.03 9.88
N ASP A 52 -3.76 -17.98 11.17
CA ASP A 52 -4.07 -16.84 12.03
C ASP A 52 -3.31 -15.58 11.59
N PHE A 53 -2.03 -15.76 11.22
CA PHE A 53 -1.22 -14.68 10.64
C PHE A 53 -1.86 -14.13 9.35
N LEU A 54 -2.21 -15.01 8.40
CA LEU A 54 -2.85 -14.61 7.14
C LEU A 54 -4.19 -13.90 7.38
N LEU A 55 -5.02 -14.40 8.31
CA LEU A 55 -6.31 -13.79 8.65
C LEU A 55 -6.13 -12.42 9.31
N ARG A 56 -5.14 -12.28 10.21
CA ARG A 56 -4.78 -10.98 10.81
C ARG A 56 -4.41 -9.98 9.73
N CYS A 57 -3.48 -10.33 8.84
CA CYS A 57 -3.06 -9.47 7.75
C CYS A 57 -4.24 -9.09 6.83
N TYR A 58 -5.08 -10.05 6.47
CA TYR A 58 -6.25 -9.82 5.60
C TYR A 58 -7.31 -8.93 6.26
N TYR A 59 -7.70 -9.20 7.51
CA TYR A 59 -8.72 -8.39 8.19
C TYR A 59 -8.18 -7.01 8.59
N GLY A 60 -6.91 -6.91 8.97
CA GLY A 60 -6.27 -5.61 9.25
C GLY A 60 -6.21 -4.73 8.00
N GLY A 61 -5.78 -5.30 6.86
CA GLY A 61 -5.83 -4.59 5.58
C GLY A 61 -7.24 -4.14 5.19
N ARG A 62 -8.26 -4.98 5.43
CA ARG A 62 -9.67 -4.60 5.21
C ARG A 62 -10.17 -3.50 6.15
N ALA A 63 -9.76 -3.52 7.41
CA ALA A 63 -10.07 -2.46 8.36
C ALA A 63 -9.45 -1.13 7.91
N LEU A 64 -8.19 -1.15 7.51
CA LEU A 64 -7.48 0.03 7.00
C LEU A 64 -8.09 0.56 5.69
N LEU A 65 -8.54 -0.32 4.78
CA LEU A 65 -9.31 0.08 3.60
C LEU A 65 -10.60 0.80 3.98
N ALA A 66 -11.35 0.30 4.97
CA ALA A 66 -12.57 0.95 5.43
C ALA A 66 -12.31 2.32 6.06
N LEU A 67 -11.17 2.47 6.75
CA LEU A 67 -10.69 3.74 7.31
C LEU A 67 -9.99 4.65 6.27
N ARG A 68 -9.97 4.26 4.99
CA ARG A 68 -9.29 4.99 3.88
C ARG A 68 -7.78 5.20 4.09
N ARG A 69 -7.14 4.38 4.93
CA ARG A 69 -5.68 4.33 5.15
C ARG A 69 -5.02 3.42 4.11
N TYR A 70 -5.13 3.78 2.82
CA TYR A 70 -4.75 2.91 1.70
C TYR A 70 -3.27 2.47 1.69
N PRO A 71 -2.28 3.34 1.97
CA PRO A 71 -0.88 2.92 1.96
C PRO A 71 -0.57 1.86 3.03
N GLU A 72 -1.17 2.00 4.20
CA GLU A 72 -1.02 1.04 5.29
C GLU A 72 -1.75 -0.27 4.97
N ALA A 73 -2.96 -0.19 4.40
CA ALA A 73 -3.68 -1.37 3.95
C ALA A 73 -2.87 -2.18 2.93
N ALA A 74 -2.20 -1.52 1.98
CA ALA A 74 -1.34 -2.17 1.01
C ALA A 74 -0.19 -2.95 1.67
N ARG A 75 0.48 -2.37 2.68
CA ARG A 75 1.54 -3.06 3.46
C ARG A 75 1.00 -4.31 4.17
N TRP A 76 -0.15 -4.19 4.83
CA TRP A 76 -0.79 -5.33 5.52
C TRP A 76 -1.13 -6.47 4.56
N PHE A 77 -1.62 -6.16 3.34
CA PHE A 77 -1.83 -7.21 2.34
C PHE A 77 -0.52 -7.75 1.78
N GLN A 78 0.52 -6.91 1.64
CA GLN A 78 1.85 -7.35 1.22
C GLN A 78 2.46 -8.36 2.20
N ASP A 79 2.26 -8.17 3.50
CA ASP A 79 2.70 -9.11 4.54
C ASP A 79 1.99 -10.48 4.41
N ALA A 80 0.70 -10.49 4.07
CA ALA A 80 0.00 -11.75 3.77
C ALA A 80 0.57 -12.46 2.53
N LEU A 81 1.04 -11.70 1.53
CA LEU A 81 1.60 -12.23 0.29
C LEU A 81 3.06 -12.68 0.43
N SER A 82 3.79 -12.10 1.39
CA SER A 82 5.19 -12.42 1.64
C SER A 82 5.36 -13.66 2.52
N ALA A 83 4.31 -14.06 3.24
CA ALA A 83 4.26 -15.28 4.03
C ALA A 83 4.71 -16.51 3.21
N PRO A 84 5.68 -17.31 3.70
CA PRO A 84 6.12 -18.52 3.02
C PRO A 84 4.96 -19.49 2.82
N ALA A 85 4.73 -19.90 1.56
CA ALA A 85 3.65 -20.81 1.20
C ALA A 85 4.09 -21.83 0.15
N THR A 86 3.77 -23.10 0.39
CA THR A 86 3.97 -24.21 -0.54
C THR A 86 2.81 -24.32 -1.54
N ALA A 87 1.59 -24.00 -1.12
CA ALA A 87 0.37 -23.99 -1.94
C ALA A 87 -0.29 -22.61 -1.94
N LEU A 88 -1.18 -22.37 -2.91
CA LEU A 88 -1.97 -21.14 -2.96
C LEU A 88 -3.03 -21.16 -1.84
N SER A 89 -3.02 -20.15 -0.98
CA SER A 89 -4.06 -19.94 0.02
C SER A 89 -5.16 -19.04 -0.53
N ALA A 90 -6.43 -19.44 -0.35
CA ALA A 90 -7.58 -18.61 -0.70
C ALA A 90 -7.58 -17.25 0.04
N ILE A 91 -7.05 -17.21 1.28
CA ILE A 91 -6.91 -15.98 2.06
C ILE A 91 -5.89 -15.05 1.39
N ALA A 92 -4.75 -15.61 0.97
CA ALA A 92 -3.69 -14.85 0.29
C ALA A 92 -4.14 -14.38 -1.10
N VAL A 93 -4.92 -15.18 -1.84
CA VAL A 93 -5.56 -14.76 -3.10
C VAL A 93 -6.50 -13.57 -2.86
N ALA A 94 -7.38 -13.66 -1.87
CA ALA A 94 -8.28 -12.55 -1.53
C ALA A 94 -7.50 -11.30 -1.07
N ALA A 95 -6.38 -11.48 -0.38
CA ALA A 95 -5.46 -10.41 -0.01
C ALA A 95 -4.79 -9.79 -1.24
N TYR A 96 -4.34 -10.58 -2.23
CA TYR A 96 -3.75 -10.08 -3.47
C TYR A 96 -4.70 -9.17 -4.25
N LYS A 97 -5.96 -9.61 -4.40
CA LYS A 97 -6.99 -8.82 -5.08
C LYS A 97 -7.16 -7.45 -4.43
N LYS A 98 -7.18 -7.40 -3.10
CA LYS A 98 -7.30 -6.14 -2.33
C LYS A 98 -6.00 -5.34 -2.27
N TYR A 99 -4.85 -6.00 -2.28
CA TYR A 99 -3.53 -5.36 -2.40
C TYR A 99 -3.44 -4.54 -3.69
N ALA A 100 -3.87 -5.12 -4.81
CA ALA A 100 -3.85 -4.44 -6.10
C ALA A 100 -4.64 -3.12 -6.03
N LEU A 101 -5.87 -3.19 -5.51
CA LEU A 101 -6.74 -2.02 -5.35
C LEU A 101 -6.19 -1.00 -4.34
N ALA A 102 -5.72 -1.47 -3.18
CA ALA A 102 -5.15 -0.60 -2.14
C ALA A 102 -3.95 0.18 -2.67
N THR A 103 -3.06 -0.48 -3.43
CA THR A 103 -1.88 0.15 -3.99
C THR A 103 -2.25 1.21 -5.04
N LEU A 104 -3.22 0.92 -5.92
CA LEU A 104 -3.73 1.89 -6.89
C LEU A 104 -4.40 3.10 -6.20
N LEU A 105 -5.08 2.89 -5.08
CA LEU A 105 -5.71 3.97 -4.30
C LEU A 105 -4.70 4.80 -3.50
N ALA A 106 -3.53 4.26 -3.20
CA ALA A 106 -2.48 4.93 -2.43
C ALA A 106 -1.64 5.91 -3.27
N ASP A 107 -1.85 6.02 -4.58
CA ASP A 107 -0.94 6.68 -5.56
C ASP A 107 0.51 6.16 -5.51
N ALA A 108 0.77 5.08 -4.77
CA ALA A 108 2.01 4.35 -4.84
C ALA A 108 1.96 3.51 -6.10
N VAL A 109 2.76 3.85 -7.12
CA VAL A 109 2.97 2.92 -8.23
C VAL A 109 3.50 1.64 -7.61
N ALA A 110 2.73 0.56 -7.68
CA ALA A 110 3.13 -0.75 -7.18
C ALA A 110 4.45 -1.12 -7.85
N ASP A 111 5.58 -0.94 -7.16
CA ASP A 111 6.84 -1.40 -7.70
C ASP A 111 6.82 -2.92 -7.63
N ALA A 112 6.63 -3.54 -8.79
CA ALA A 112 6.55 -5.00 -8.88
C ALA A 112 7.89 -5.66 -8.51
N SER A 113 8.96 -4.86 -8.41
CA SER A 113 10.28 -5.24 -7.91
C SER A 113 10.30 -5.54 -6.40
N THR A 114 9.32 -5.04 -5.63
CA THR A 114 9.24 -5.27 -4.17
C THR A 114 8.52 -6.56 -3.79
N PHE A 115 7.98 -7.29 -4.77
CA PHE A 115 7.33 -8.57 -4.51
C PHE A 115 8.36 -9.65 -4.21
N SER A 116 8.28 -10.21 -3.01
CA SER A 116 8.98 -11.46 -2.66
C SER A 116 8.55 -12.59 -3.59
N SER A 117 9.40 -13.61 -3.77
CA SER A 117 9.13 -14.76 -4.65
C SER A 117 7.76 -15.44 -4.41
N PRO A 118 7.24 -15.55 -3.17
CA PRO A 118 5.87 -16.02 -2.92
C PRO A 118 4.79 -15.13 -3.54
N ALA A 119 4.93 -13.80 -3.47
CA ALA A 119 3.94 -12.85 -3.97
C ALA A 119 3.76 -12.94 -5.50
N LYS A 120 4.85 -13.24 -6.23
CA LYS A 120 4.80 -13.43 -7.69
C LYS A 120 3.89 -14.59 -8.12
N LYS A 121 3.81 -15.66 -7.35
CA LYS A 121 2.93 -16.82 -7.63
C LYS A 121 1.45 -16.42 -7.74
N TYR A 122 1.03 -15.45 -6.92
CA TYR A 122 -0.34 -14.96 -6.93
C TYR A 122 -0.63 -14.05 -8.12
N SER A 123 0.35 -13.26 -8.56
CA SER A 123 0.20 -12.40 -9.75
C SER A 123 -0.02 -13.18 -11.05
N THR A 124 0.52 -14.39 -11.13
CA THR A 124 0.37 -15.29 -12.29
C THR A 124 -0.80 -16.26 -12.15
N SER A 125 -1.56 -16.21 -11.06
CA SER A 125 -2.73 -17.08 -10.86
C SER A 125 -3.91 -16.59 -11.70
N ARG A 126 -4.64 -17.53 -12.31
CA ARG A 126 -5.85 -17.26 -13.11
C ARG A 126 -6.92 -16.50 -12.31
N GLU A 127 -7.01 -16.74 -11.02
CA GLU A 127 -8.00 -16.09 -10.13
C GLU A 127 -7.69 -14.61 -9.89
N CYS A 128 -6.45 -14.20 -10.11
CA CYS A 128 -5.93 -12.85 -9.86
C CYS A 128 -5.70 -12.04 -11.14
N ASP A 129 -5.92 -12.64 -12.31
CA ASP A 129 -5.57 -12.08 -13.62
C ASP A 129 -6.22 -10.72 -13.88
N ALA A 130 -7.50 -10.57 -13.52
CA ALA A 130 -8.22 -9.30 -13.62
C ALA A 130 -7.53 -8.17 -12.82
N TYR A 131 -7.07 -8.47 -11.60
CA TYR A 131 -6.40 -7.50 -10.73
C TYR A 131 -4.95 -7.25 -11.12
N ALA A 132 -4.25 -8.27 -11.63
CA ALA A 132 -2.92 -8.12 -12.21
C ALA A 132 -2.96 -7.22 -13.46
N SER A 133 -3.99 -7.38 -14.30
CA SER A 133 -4.25 -6.54 -15.46
C SER A 133 -4.51 -5.08 -15.09
N LEU A 134 -5.25 -4.80 -13.99
CA LEU A 134 -5.42 -3.44 -13.47
C LEU A 134 -4.09 -2.80 -13.07
N LEU A 135 -3.24 -3.53 -12.34
CA LEU A 135 -1.91 -3.04 -11.94
C LEU A 135 -1.03 -2.75 -13.17
N ALA A 136 -1.11 -3.58 -14.20
CA ALA A 136 -0.38 -3.37 -15.45
C ALA A 136 -0.90 -2.14 -16.22
N ALA A 137 -2.22 -1.96 -16.30
CA ALA A 137 -2.85 -0.82 -16.96
C ALA A 137 -2.48 0.51 -16.30
N ALA A 138 -2.38 0.55 -14.97
CA ALA A 138 -2.00 1.75 -14.23
C ALA A 138 -0.58 2.26 -14.51
N LYS A 139 0.32 1.41 -15.03
CA LYS A 139 1.70 1.78 -15.39
C LYS A 139 1.83 2.35 -16.80
N LYS A 140 0.77 2.25 -17.62
CA LYS A 140 0.78 2.75 -18.99
C LYS A 140 0.66 4.28 -19.01
N ARG A 141 1.14 4.91 -20.09
CA ARG A 141 1.10 6.36 -20.29
C ARG A 141 -0.33 6.93 -20.28
N ASP A 142 -1.31 6.14 -20.72
CA ASP A 142 -2.73 6.51 -20.69
C ASP A 142 -3.52 5.64 -19.70
N ALA A 143 -3.10 5.68 -18.44
CA ALA A 143 -3.65 4.85 -17.38
C ALA A 143 -5.17 4.99 -17.21
N ALA A 144 -5.75 6.19 -17.36
CA ALA A 144 -7.18 6.42 -17.15
C ALA A 144 -8.06 5.64 -18.14
N LYS A 145 -7.72 5.68 -19.44
CA LYS A 145 -8.43 4.95 -20.48
C LYS A 145 -8.21 3.44 -20.37
N GLU A 146 -6.96 3.03 -20.21
CA GLU A 146 -6.60 1.61 -20.10
C GLU A 146 -7.23 0.94 -18.87
N LEU A 147 -7.32 1.66 -17.74
CA LEU A 147 -8.04 1.18 -16.57
C LEU A 147 -9.54 1.06 -16.84
N ALA A 148 -10.17 2.04 -17.51
CA ALA A 148 -11.58 1.95 -17.87
C ALA A 148 -11.87 0.70 -18.72
N ASP A 149 -11.07 0.45 -19.76
CA ASP A 149 -11.23 -0.72 -20.64
C ASP A 149 -11.04 -2.05 -19.88
N VAL A 150 -10.08 -2.13 -18.96
CA VAL A 150 -9.86 -3.34 -18.14
C VAL A 150 -10.99 -3.55 -17.13
N VAL A 151 -11.52 -2.47 -16.56
CA VAL A 151 -12.66 -2.53 -15.64
C VAL A 151 -13.89 -3.07 -16.35
N GLU A 152 -14.23 -2.56 -17.53
CA GLU A 152 -15.36 -3.03 -18.34
C GLU A 152 -15.20 -4.50 -18.73
N ARG A 153 -14.00 -4.91 -19.15
CA ARG A 153 -13.71 -6.31 -19.53
C ARG A 153 -13.89 -7.33 -18.40
N HIS A 154 -13.68 -6.93 -17.14
CA HIS A 154 -13.70 -7.83 -15.99
C HIS A 154 -14.76 -7.47 -14.94
N GLU A 155 -15.78 -6.68 -15.29
CA GLU A 155 -16.80 -6.17 -14.37
C GLU A 155 -17.45 -7.27 -13.52
N ALA A 156 -17.91 -8.35 -14.17
CA ALA A 156 -18.54 -9.49 -13.50
C ALA A 156 -17.63 -10.14 -12.42
N THR A 157 -16.31 -10.15 -12.64
CA THR A 157 -15.35 -10.69 -11.66
C THR A 157 -15.27 -9.79 -10.42
N TYR A 158 -15.28 -8.46 -10.61
CA TYR A 158 -15.22 -7.51 -9.50
C TYR A 158 -16.50 -7.50 -8.67
N GLU A 159 -17.66 -7.70 -9.31
CA GLU A 159 -18.95 -7.86 -8.65
C GLU A 159 -18.99 -9.14 -7.82
N LEU A 160 -18.60 -10.28 -8.39
CA LEU A 160 -18.56 -11.57 -7.71
C LEU A 160 -17.65 -11.52 -6.47
N ASP A 161 -16.51 -10.83 -6.58
CA ASP A 161 -15.57 -10.65 -5.46
C ASP A 161 -16.00 -9.59 -4.43
N GLY A 162 -17.09 -8.86 -4.69
CA GLY A 162 -17.59 -7.78 -3.84
C GLY A 162 -16.66 -6.55 -3.77
N ASN A 163 -15.81 -6.35 -4.79
CA ASN A 163 -14.83 -5.25 -4.83
C ASN A 163 -15.23 -4.13 -5.81
N ALA A 164 -16.40 -4.21 -6.45
CA ALA A 164 -16.87 -3.21 -7.44
C ALA A 164 -16.78 -1.76 -6.93
N GLY A 165 -17.15 -1.50 -5.68
CA GLY A 165 -17.04 -0.16 -5.07
C GLY A 165 -15.59 0.36 -4.96
N LEU A 166 -14.64 -0.51 -4.66
CA LEU A 166 -13.22 -0.15 -4.61
C LEU A 166 -12.66 0.10 -6.02
N VAL A 167 -13.11 -0.67 -7.02
CA VAL A 167 -12.71 -0.49 -8.42
C VAL A 167 -13.24 0.85 -8.96
N ALA A 168 -14.47 1.22 -8.63
CA ALA A 168 -15.02 2.54 -8.98
C ALA A 168 -14.16 3.67 -8.39
N LEU A 169 -13.75 3.56 -7.12
CA LEU A 169 -12.84 4.53 -6.49
C LEU A 169 -11.49 4.62 -7.20
N VAL A 170 -10.93 3.49 -7.67
CA VAL A 170 -9.68 3.47 -8.45
C VAL A 170 -9.87 4.23 -9.77
N ARG A 171 -10.97 4.01 -10.50
CA ARG A 171 -11.28 4.72 -11.74
C ARG A 171 -11.39 6.22 -11.51
N ASP A 172 -12.17 6.62 -10.49
CA ASP A 172 -12.39 8.03 -10.16
C ASP A 172 -11.06 8.70 -9.77
N ARG A 173 -10.18 7.98 -9.07
CA ARG A 173 -8.84 8.46 -8.72
C ARG A 173 -7.92 8.59 -9.93
N ALA A 174 -7.99 7.67 -10.90
CA ALA A 174 -7.22 7.75 -12.14
C ALA A 174 -7.62 8.98 -12.99
N VAL A 175 -8.92 9.25 -13.09
CA VAL A 175 -9.46 10.48 -13.71
C VAL A 175 -8.94 11.71 -12.99
N ALA A 176 -9.00 11.73 -11.65
CA ALA A 176 -8.49 12.84 -10.84
C ALA A 176 -6.97 13.04 -11.02
N ALA A 177 -6.18 11.96 -11.12
CA ALA A 177 -4.75 12.05 -11.38
C ALA A 177 -4.45 12.65 -12.76
N LYS A 178 -5.20 12.25 -13.79
CA LYS A 178 -5.09 12.83 -15.13
C LYS A 178 -5.44 14.32 -15.14
N ALA A 179 -6.54 14.70 -14.48
CA ALA A 179 -6.95 16.09 -14.33
C ALA A 179 -5.87 16.94 -13.62
N ARG A 180 -5.28 16.43 -12.54
CA ARG A 180 -4.13 17.07 -11.86
C ARG A 180 -2.93 17.26 -12.79
N SER A 181 -2.61 16.25 -13.60
CA SER A 181 -1.52 16.34 -14.58
C SER A 181 -1.78 17.40 -15.65
N LEU A 182 -3.03 17.54 -16.12
CA LEU A 182 -3.42 18.58 -17.08
C LEU A 182 -3.31 19.97 -16.44
N ALA A 183 -3.76 20.13 -15.20
CA ALA A 183 -3.65 21.39 -14.47
C ALA A 183 -2.19 21.85 -14.27
N LYS A 184 -1.24 20.90 -14.16
CA LYS A 184 0.20 21.21 -14.10
C LYS A 184 0.82 21.57 -15.45
N THR A 185 0.26 21.05 -16.55
CA THR A 185 0.87 21.20 -17.89
C THR A 185 0.30 22.41 -18.64
N TYR A 186 -0.95 22.78 -18.38
CA TYR A 186 -1.68 23.81 -19.09
C TYR A 186 -2.11 24.92 -18.14
N SER A 187 -1.82 26.19 -18.49
CA SER A 187 -2.39 27.35 -17.78
C SER A 187 -3.83 27.62 -18.21
N THR A 188 -4.16 27.41 -19.48
CA THR A 188 -5.51 27.54 -20.02
C THR A 188 -5.82 26.36 -20.94
N LEU A 189 -7.02 25.79 -20.80
CA LEU A 189 -7.47 24.65 -21.60
C LEU A 189 -8.97 24.77 -21.88
N ARG A 190 -9.40 24.42 -23.09
CA ARG A 190 -10.84 24.36 -23.42
C ARG A 190 -11.51 23.21 -22.68
N LEU A 191 -12.75 23.40 -22.24
CA LEU A 191 -13.51 22.36 -21.54
C LEU A 191 -13.70 21.09 -22.39
N GLY A 192 -13.87 21.22 -23.70
CA GLY A 192 -13.97 20.07 -24.61
C GLY A 192 -12.67 19.28 -24.75
N ASP A 193 -11.52 19.97 -24.80
CA ASP A 193 -10.20 19.32 -24.83
C ASP A 193 -9.88 18.67 -23.48
N PHE A 194 -10.28 19.31 -22.38
CA PHE A 194 -10.20 18.73 -21.04
C PHE A 194 -11.03 17.44 -20.94
N ALA A 195 -12.31 17.49 -21.32
CA ALA A 195 -13.21 16.33 -21.29
C ALA A 195 -12.65 15.16 -22.11
N SER A 196 -12.18 15.43 -23.32
CA SER A 196 -11.56 14.43 -24.19
C SER A 196 -10.30 13.82 -23.56
N ALA A 197 -9.47 14.64 -22.91
CA ALA A 197 -8.23 14.21 -22.28
C ALA A 197 -8.43 13.36 -21.02
N ILE A 198 -9.55 13.53 -20.30
CA ILE A 198 -9.92 12.70 -19.14
C ILE A 198 -10.83 11.51 -19.52
N GLY A 199 -11.17 11.36 -20.80
CA GLY A 199 -11.94 10.22 -21.31
C GLY A 199 -13.47 10.37 -21.21
N PHE A 200 -13.97 11.59 -21.06
CA PHE A 200 -15.41 11.89 -21.04
C PHE A 200 -15.87 12.37 -22.41
N SER A 201 -16.97 11.81 -22.91
CA SER A 201 -17.64 12.29 -24.13
C SER A 201 -18.54 13.50 -23.87
N ASP A 202 -19.06 13.61 -22.66
CA ASP A 202 -19.93 14.70 -22.21
C ASP A 202 -19.13 15.78 -21.46
N VAL A 203 -19.23 17.02 -21.94
CA VAL A 203 -18.55 18.18 -21.37
C VAL A 203 -19.14 18.55 -20.01
N GLU A 204 -20.45 18.40 -19.82
CA GLU A 204 -21.10 18.74 -18.55
C GLU A 204 -20.69 17.77 -17.43
N ALA A 205 -20.53 16.48 -17.76
CA ALA A 205 -19.98 15.49 -16.84
C ALA A 205 -18.54 15.81 -16.43
N ALA A 206 -17.70 16.20 -17.38
CA ALA A 206 -16.33 16.62 -17.09
C ALA A 206 -16.27 17.88 -16.22
N GLU A 207 -17.16 18.85 -16.47
CA GLU A 207 -17.28 20.07 -15.67
C GLU A 207 -17.68 19.78 -14.23
N ARG A 208 -18.66 18.88 -14.01
CA ARG A 208 -19.06 18.44 -12.65
C ARG A 208 -17.92 17.79 -11.88
N VAL A 209 -17.12 16.94 -12.56
CA VAL A 209 -15.95 16.31 -11.94
C VAL A 209 -14.90 17.36 -11.57
N LEU A 210 -14.58 18.27 -12.49
CA LEU A 210 -13.64 19.35 -12.26
C LEU A 210 -14.07 20.27 -11.12
N TYR A 211 -15.35 20.67 -11.10
CA TYR A 211 -15.93 21.47 -10.01
C TYR A 211 -15.78 20.76 -8.67
N GLY A 212 -16.08 19.46 -8.59
CA GLY A 212 -15.88 18.66 -7.39
C GLY A 212 -14.43 18.65 -6.92
N MET A 213 -13.46 18.62 -7.84
CA MET A 213 -12.02 18.70 -7.50
C MET A 213 -11.62 20.07 -6.98
N ILE A 214 -12.18 21.15 -7.55
CA ILE A 214 -11.93 22.53 -7.07
C ILE A 214 -12.49 22.72 -5.66
N VAL A 215 -13.71 22.26 -5.39
CA VAL A 215 -14.34 22.36 -4.05
C VAL A 215 -13.56 21.59 -2.99
N ARG A 216 -12.98 20.43 -3.35
CA ARG A 216 -12.10 19.66 -2.44
C ARG A 216 -10.71 20.28 -2.27
N GLY A 217 -10.38 21.33 -3.02
CA GLY A 217 -9.05 21.96 -3.01
C GLY A 217 -7.96 21.12 -3.68
N GLU A 218 -8.33 20.13 -4.50
CA GLU A 218 -7.37 19.26 -5.19
C GLU A 218 -6.73 19.94 -6.41
N ILE A 219 -7.45 20.88 -7.04
CA ILE A 219 -7.00 21.66 -8.20
C ILE A 219 -7.40 23.12 -7.99
N ALA A 220 -6.45 24.03 -8.14
CA ALA A 220 -6.71 25.46 -8.19
C ALA A 220 -7.04 25.86 -9.63
N ALA A 221 -8.33 25.98 -9.96
CA ALA A 221 -8.78 26.38 -11.30
C ALA A 221 -10.02 27.26 -11.23
N ARG A 222 -10.20 28.11 -12.25
CA ARG A 222 -11.42 28.88 -12.49
C ARG A 222 -12.02 28.47 -13.83
N ILE A 223 -13.31 28.20 -13.82
CA ILE A 223 -14.09 27.85 -15.02
C ILE A 223 -14.72 29.13 -15.54
N ASP A 224 -14.43 29.47 -16.81
CA ASP A 224 -15.06 30.59 -17.51
C ASP A 224 -16.15 30.04 -18.43
N GLY A 225 -17.40 30.15 -17.99
CA GLY A 225 -18.56 29.62 -18.72
C GLY A 225 -18.91 30.40 -19.99
N VAL A 226 -18.37 31.61 -20.17
CA VAL A 226 -18.63 32.43 -21.37
C VAL A 226 -17.71 32.01 -22.51
N ASP A 227 -16.43 31.81 -22.20
CA ASP A 227 -15.40 31.41 -23.17
C ASP A 227 -15.23 29.88 -23.28
N GLY A 228 -15.87 29.11 -22.40
CA GLY A 228 -15.78 27.64 -22.36
C GLY A 228 -14.37 27.13 -22.04
N VAL A 229 -13.60 27.89 -21.27
CA VAL A 229 -12.20 27.59 -20.92
C VAL A 229 -12.00 27.47 -19.42
N VAL A 230 -11.12 26.56 -19.04
CA VAL A 230 -10.61 26.39 -17.70
C VAL A 230 -9.28 27.12 -17.62
N ARG A 231 -9.16 28.06 -16.68
CA ARG A 231 -7.89 28.69 -16.33
C ARG A 231 -7.37 28.02 -15.07
N PHE A 232 -6.29 27.26 -15.20
CA PHE A 232 -5.57 26.68 -14.08
C PHE A 232 -4.64 27.74 -13.51
N SER A 233 -4.76 27.99 -12.21
CA SER A 233 -3.77 28.74 -11.46
C SER A 233 -2.77 27.74 -10.91
N GLU A 234 -1.49 28.10 -10.89
CA GLU A 234 -0.56 27.47 -9.96
C GLU A 234 -1.14 27.74 -8.57
N GLY A 235 -1.78 26.73 -7.97
CA GLY A 235 -2.06 26.79 -6.55
C GLY A 235 -0.71 26.97 -5.87
N ASP A 236 -0.69 27.73 -4.78
CA ASP A 236 0.47 27.74 -3.89
C ASP A 236 0.77 26.26 -3.61
N GLU A 237 1.79 25.71 -4.28
CA GLU A 237 2.44 24.50 -3.84
C GLU A 237 3.00 24.94 -2.51
N SER A 238 2.19 24.80 -1.47
CA SER A 238 2.50 25.16 -0.10
C SER A 238 3.80 24.45 0.15
N SER A 239 4.89 25.21 0.02
CA SER A 239 6.22 24.70 0.26
C SER A 239 6.09 24.14 1.66
N ALA A 240 6.26 22.82 1.79
CA ALA A 240 6.36 22.22 3.10
C ALA A 240 7.31 23.13 3.87
N THR A 241 6.79 23.77 4.91
CA THR A 241 7.56 24.81 5.56
C THR A 241 8.85 24.13 6.04
N ILE A 242 9.93 24.89 6.20
CA ILE A 242 11.18 24.32 6.72
C ILE A 242 10.92 23.55 8.02
N GLU A 243 9.90 23.96 8.78
CA GLU A 243 9.37 23.31 9.97
C GLU A 243 8.72 21.94 9.69
N ASP A 244 7.88 21.81 8.65
CA ASP A 244 7.27 20.53 8.25
C ASP A 244 8.35 19.50 7.83
N ILE A 245 9.35 19.96 7.06
CA ILE A 245 10.47 19.12 6.64
C ILE A 245 11.32 18.72 7.85
N ALA A 246 11.61 19.65 8.75
CA ALA A 246 12.36 19.37 9.97
C ALA A 246 11.62 18.38 10.88
N GLU A 247 10.29 18.48 10.99
CA GLU A 247 9.49 17.57 11.80
C GLU A 247 9.41 16.17 11.16
N ALA A 248 9.26 16.08 9.84
CA ALA A 248 9.35 14.82 9.11
C ALA A 248 10.71 14.14 9.30
N LEU A 249 11.81 14.91 9.23
CA LEU A 249 13.17 14.42 9.47
C LEU A 249 13.35 13.92 10.90
N LYS A 250 12.87 14.67 11.90
CA LYS A 250 12.90 14.24 13.32
C LYS A 250 12.14 12.94 13.53
N ARG A 251 10.97 12.79 12.92
CA ARG A 251 10.19 11.53 12.98
C ARG A 251 10.95 10.37 12.34
N GLY A 252 11.56 10.60 11.18
CA GLY A 252 12.41 9.61 10.50
C GLY A 252 13.60 9.19 11.37
N LEU A 253 14.33 10.15 11.94
CA LEU A 253 15.49 9.88 12.79
C LEU A 253 15.11 9.10 14.05
N ARG A 254 13.98 9.44 14.69
CA ARG A 254 13.45 8.68 15.83
C ARG A 254 13.14 7.23 15.43
N ALA A 255 12.45 7.02 14.30
CA ALA A 255 12.14 5.68 13.83
C ALA A 255 13.40 4.84 13.56
N VAL A 256 14.41 5.44 12.92
CA VAL A 256 15.72 4.78 12.69
C VAL A 256 16.41 4.44 14.00
N SER A 257 16.41 5.35 14.97
CA SER A 257 17.05 5.10 16.28
C SER A 257 16.40 3.95 17.06
N VAL A 258 15.06 3.83 17.00
CA VAL A 258 14.33 2.73 17.62
C VAL A 258 14.66 1.41 16.93
N LEU A 259 14.68 1.41 15.59
CA LEU A 259 15.01 0.22 14.81
C LEU A 259 16.46 -0.23 15.06
N ASP A 260 17.40 0.70 15.09
CA ASP A 260 18.83 0.45 15.36
C ASP A 260 19.05 -0.13 16.76
N ALA A 261 18.38 0.40 17.79
CA ALA A 261 18.41 -0.19 19.13
C ALA A 261 17.88 -1.64 19.14
N ARG A 262 16.77 -1.92 18.44
CA ARG A 262 16.21 -3.28 18.38
C ARG A 262 17.07 -4.24 17.56
N VAL A 263 17.63 -3.80 16.44
CA VAL A 263 18.54 -4.65 15.63
C VAL A 263 19.76 -5.05 16.44
N ARG A 264 20.32 -4.15 17.27
CA ARG A 264 21.40 -4.51 18.20
C ARG A 264 20.96 -5.55 19.22
N GLU A 265 19.78 -5.36 19.82
CA GLU A 265 19.24 -6.32 20.79
C GLU A 265 19.05 -7.72 20.21
N GLU A 266 18.46 -7.82 19.01
CA GLU A 266 18.27 -9.08 18.30
C GLU A 266 19.61 -9.71 17.87
N SER A 267 20.56 -8.89 17.40
CA SER A 267 21.91 -9.33 17.06
C SER A 267 22.66 -9.90 18.27
N ASP A 268 22.52 -9.26 19.43
CA ASP A 268 23.08 -9.74 20.69
C ASP A 268 22.42 -11.06 21.13
N ALA A 269 21.09 -11.18 20.98
CA ALA A 269 20.36 -12.40 21.28
C ALA A 269 20.81 -13.56 20.38
N LEU A 270 20.95 -13.33 19.07
CA LEU A 270 21.46 -14.31 18.10
C LEU A 270 22.90 -14.73 18.40
N SER A 271 23.77 -13.78 18.77
CA SER A 271 25.17 -14.06 19.12
C SER A 271 25.31 -14.94 20.35
N ARG A 272 24.35 -14.86 21.29
CA ARG A 272 24.28 -15.73 22.48
C ARG A 272 23.72 -17.12 22.15
N HIS A 273 23.10 -17.31 20.99
CA HIS A 273 22.48 -18.58 20.64
C HIS A 273 23.55 -19.64 20.30
N LYS A 274 23.60 -20.72 21.10
CA LYS A 274 24.67 -21.74 21.06
C LYS A 274 24.94 -22.32 19.67
N LYS A 275 23.90 -22.62 18.89
CA LYS A 275 24.05 -23.18 17.54
C LYS A 275 24.63 -22.17 16.54
N PHE A 276 24.27 -20.90 16.70
CA PHE A 276 24.76 -19.83 15.85
C PHE A 276 26.23 -19.54 16.16
N ALA A 277 26.57 -19.38 17.44
CA ALA A 277 27.96 -19.20 17.90
C ALA A 277 28.88 -20.35 17.44
N SER A 278 28.42 -21.61 17.51
CA SER A 278 29.20 -22.73 17.01
C SER A 278 29.42 -22.71 15.50
N HIS A 279 28.41 -22.30 14.72
CA HIS A 279 28.52 -22.22 13.27
C HIS A 279 29.41 -21.04 12.82
N ALA A 280 29.31 -19.90 13.51
CA ALA A 280 30.16 -18.73 13.27
C ALA A 280 31.65 -19.07 13.52
N LEU A 281 31.96 -19.76 14.63
CA LEU A 281 33.31 -20.22 14.92
C LEU A 281 33.87 -21.20 13.87
N THR A 282 33.02 -22.07 13.29
CA THR A 282 33.45 -22.96 12.19
C THR A 282 33.69 -22.22 10.89
N GLU A 283 32.88 -21.22 10.56
CA GLU A 283 33.08 -20.35 9.38
C GLU A 283 34.35 -19.51 9.52
N GLU A 284 34.62 -18.91 10.68
CA GLU A 284 35.86 -18.16 10.93
C GLU A 284 37.10 -19.04 10.79
N ARG A 285 37.07 -20.27 11.32
CA ARG A 285 38.16 -21.24 11.15
C ARG A 285 38.38 -21.63 9.69
N ARG A 286 37.29 -21.77 8.92
CA ARG A 286 37.35 -22.08 7.48
C ARG A 286 37.93 -20.91 6.68
N ALA A 287 37.52 -19.68 7.00
CA ALA A 287 38.06 -18.47 6.37
C ALA A 287 39.55 -18.28 6.68
N ALA A 288 39.97 -18.51 7.94
CA ALA A 288 41.38 -18.46 8.33
C ALA A 288 42.23 -19.53 7.62
N ALA A 289 41.70 -20.75 7.45
CA ALA A 289 42.39 -21.80 6.70
C ALA A 289 42.54 -21.48 5.21
N LEU A 290 41.53 -20.86 4.59
CA LEU A 290 41.60 -20.42 3.19
C LEU A 290 42.60 -19.27 2.99
N ALA A 291 42.64 -18.30 3.92
CA ALA A 291 43.60 -17.21 3.88
C ALA A 291 45.05 -17.70 4.02
N HIS A 292 45.31 -18.73 4.84
CA HIS A 292 46.63 -19.34 4.95
C HIS A 292 47.08 -20.04 3.66
N VAL A 293 46.17 -20.70 2.94
CA VAL A 293 46.46 -21.37 1.66
C VAL A 293 46.76 -20.37 0.55
N GLU A 294 46.11 -19.19 0.55
CA GLU A 294 46.40 -18.11 -0.42
C GLU A 294 47.72 -17.40 -0.15
N THR A 295 48.23 -17.39 1.10
CA THR A 295 49.53 -16.79 1.45
C THR A 295 50.74 -17.69 1.22
N GLU A 296 50.52 -19.00 1.07
CA GLU A 296 51.58 -20.00 0.81
C GLU A 296 51.73 -20.36 -0.68
N SER A 297 50.93 -19.75 -1.57
CA SER A 297 51.00 -19.86 -3.04
C SER A 297 51.73 -18.69 -3.66
#